data_AF-E6U8F4-F1
#
_entry.id   AF-E6U8F4-F1
#
_cell.length_a   1.000
_cell.length_b   1.000
_cell.length_c   1.000
_cell.angle_alpha   90.00
_cell.angle_beta   90.00
_cell.angle_gamma   90.00
#
_symmetry.space_group_name_H-M   'P 1'
#
loop_
_entity.id
_entity.type
_entity.pdbx_description
1 polymer ?
#
loop_
_entity_poly.entity_id
_entity_poly.type
_entity_poly.pdbx_seq_one_letter_code
_entity_poly.pdbx_strand_id
1 'polypeptide(L)'
;MDRSENRNVTYAEAAAFLRKEDDFLILAHASPDGDTIGSSYALCLGLRALGKRARVSCSDPIPPRYGHLALPDVPVFEPRVIVTSDIADTQLFGKANAIYADKVALCIDHHPSNTQYAERVLLLPTASSTCEIMADLLKKLEVKITKNIADCIYTGLSTDTGCFRYSNTGAKALRLAAEMLECGAHTAAINKRLFETVSRQRLAVEQMALQTMEFHLDGRAALIVISLDMREKTGAAESDMEGFASLPVQVEGVQVGITIHEKGDRLYKLSVRTNEGVDASAICAHFGGGGHKAAAGCKIEGTLADVKTAILNVVEKALDQHGWHSDTE
;
A
#
# COMPACT_ATOMS: atom_id res chain seq x y z
N MET A 1 9.25 -32.46 7.48
CA MET A 1 7.82 -32.45 7.12
C MET A 1 7.74 -32.03 5.67
N ASP A 2 7.23 -32.94 4.85
CA ASP A 2 7.09 -32.80 3.41
C ASP A 2 6.26 -31.55 3.06
N ARG A 3 6.83 -30.61 2.30
CA ARG A 3 6.22 -29.32 1.94
C ARG A 3 5.66 -29.34 0.50
N SER A 4 5.28 -30.51 -0.01
CA SER A 4 4.86 -30.69 -1.42
C SER A 4 3.35 -30.70 -1.67
N GLU A 5 2.50 -30.57 -0.64
CA GLU A 5 1.05 -30.43 -0.87
C GLU A 5 0.71 -29.04 -1.39
N ASN A 6 0.00 -28.98 -2.51
CA ASN A 6 -0.56 -27.73 -3.05
C ASN A 6 -1.56 -27.15 -2.05
N ARG A 7 -1.16 -26.09 -1.34
CA ARG A 7 -1.96 -25.41 -0.32
C ARG A 7 -3.03 -24.49 -0.91
N ASN A 8 -3.01 -24.28 -2.23
CA ASN A 8 -3.95 -23.39 -2.88
C ASN A 8 -5.36 -23.98 -2.87
N VAL A 9 -6.31 -23.19 -2.38
CA VAL A 9 -7.72 -23.56 -2.31
C VAL A 9 -8.55 -22.66 -3.22
N THR A 10 -9.63 -23.23 -3.74
CA THR A 10 -10.66 -22.50 -4.48
C THR A 10 -11.54 -21.67 -3.54
N TYR A 11 -12.29 -20.71 -4.10
CA TYR A 11 -13.34 -20.00 -3.36
C TYR A 11 -14.34 -20.94 -2.70
N ALA A 12 -14.67 -22.08 -3.33
CA ALA A 12 -15.62 -23.05 -2.79
C ALA A 12 -15.06 -23.75 -1.54
N GLU A 13 -13.80 -24.17 -1.57
CA GLU A 13 -13.11 -24.80 -0.44
C GLU A 13 -12.88 -23.83 0.71
N ALA A 14 -12.45 -22.59 0.41
CA ALA A 14 -12.32 -21.53 1.41
C ALA A 14 -13.66 -21.21 2.07
N ALA A 15 -14.73 -21.07 1.28
CA ALA A 15 -16.08 -20.81 1.81
C ALA A 15 -16.61 -22.00 2.64
N ALA A 16 -16.33 -23.25 2.23
CA ALA A 16 -16.71 -24.43 3.00
C ALA A 16 -15.99 -24.49 4.35
N PHE A 17 -14.69 -24.19 4.37
CA PHE A 17 -13.90 -24.08 5.59
C PHE A 17 -14.46 -23.02 6.54
N LEU A 18 -14.68 -21.80 6.03
CA LEU A 18 -15.23 -20.69 6.83
C LEU A 18 -16.65 -20.98 7.35
N ARG A 19 -17.48 -21.73 6.61
CA ARG A 19 -18.82 -22.16 7.08
C ARG A 19 -18.72 -23.17 8.22
N LYS A 20 -17.76 -24.09 8.18
CA LYS A 20 -17.59 -25.17 9.17
C LYS A 20 -17.05 -24.67 10.51
N GLU A 21 -16.15 -23.69 10.47
CA GLU A 21 -15.45 -23.22 11.66
C GLU A 21 -16.14 -22.03 12.34
N ASP A 22 -15.69 -21.69 13.55
CA ASP A 22 -16.14 -20.53 14.34
C ASP A 22 -14.94 -19.90 15.08
N ASP A 23 -15.14 -18.77 15.74
CA ASP A 23 -14.15 -18.09 16.58
C ASP A 23 -12.90 -17.63 15.80
N PHE A 24 -13.12 -16.72 14.84
CA PHE A 24 -12.10 -16.24 13.92
C PHE A 24 -11.32 -15.04 14.46
N LEU A 25 -9.99 -15.14 14.46
CA LEU A 25 -9.09 -13.99 14.50
C LEU A 25 -8.60 -13.71 13.07
N ILE A 26 -8.89 -12.51 12.58
CA ILE A 26 -8.44 -12.04 11.27
C ILE A 26 -7.26 -11.10 11.48
N LEU A 27 -6.09 -11.47 10.98
CA LEU A 27 -4.88 -10.67 11.07
C LEU A 27 -4.75 -9.78 9.83
N ALA A 28 -4.55 -8.48 10.08
CA ALA A 28 -4.10 -7.50 9.09
C ALA A 28 -2.57 -7.29 9.24
N HIS A 29 -1.89 -6.90 8.16
CA HIS A 29 -0.44 -6.67 8.25
C HIS A 29 -0.09 -5.45 9.12
N ALA A 30 1.15 -5.43 9.62
CA ALA A 30 1.75 -4.28 10.27
C ALA A 30 1.93 -3.13 9.26
N SER A 31 1.87 -1.89 9.72
CA SER A 31 1.74 -0.69 8.87
C SER A 31 0.55 -0.80 7.89
N PRO A 32 -0.67 -0.97 8.41
CA PRO A 32 -1.83 -1.34 7.60
C PRO A 32 -2.25 -0.24 6.62
N ASP A 33 -2.61 -0.65 5.42
CA ASP A 33 -3.18 0.21 4.38
C ASP A 33 -4.70 0.03 4.23
N GLY A 34 -5.26 0.53 3.12
CA GLY A 34 -6.69 0.43 2.87
C GLY A 34 -7.15 -0.97 2.49
N ASP A 35 -6.31 -1.78 1.83
CA ASP A 35 -6.73 -3.09 1.34
C ASP A 35 -6.70 -4.13 2.45
N THR A 36 -5.68 -4.13 3.29
CA THR A 36 -5.64 -5.03 4.46
C THR A 36 -6.77 -4.72 5.44
N ILE A 37 -7.07 -3.44 5.69
CA ILE A 37 -8.16 -3.06 6.60
C ILE A 37 -9.51 -3.33 5.96
N GLY A 38 -9.70 -2.96 4.70
CA GLY A 38 -10.92 -3.20 3.95
C GLY A 38 -11.26 -4.69 3.89
N SER A 39 -10.32 -5.52 3.45
CA SER A 39 -10.54 -6.96 3.29
C SER A 39 -10.77 -7.66 4.63
N SER A 40 -10.00 -7.29 5.67
CA SER A 40 -10.16 -7.85 7.02
C SER A 40 -11.52 -7.55 7.65
N TYR A 41 -11.98 -6.30 7.59
CA TYR A 41 -13.27 -5.92 8.16
C TYR A 41 -14.45 -6.39 7.31
N ALA A 42 -14.32 -6.47 5.98
CA ALA A 42 -15.31 -7.08 5.11
C ALA A 42 -15.53 -8.56 5.48
N LEU A 43 -14.45 -9.33 5.67
CA LEU A 43 -14.54 -10.71 6.14
C LEU A 43 -15.16 -10.80 7.53
N CYS A 44 -14.70 -9.97 8.47
CA CYS A 44 -15.21 -9.96 9.84
C CYS A 44 -16.73 -9.73 9.88
N LEU A 45 -17.20 -8.72 9.16
CA LEU A 45 -18.63 -8.40 9.06
C LEU A 45 -19.42 -9.52 8.38
N GLY A 46 -18.87 -10.12 7.32
CA GLY A 46 -19.51 -11.23 6.63
C GLY A 46 -19.65 -12.48 7.51
N LEU A 47 -18.59 -12.85 8.24
CA LEU A 47 -18.65 -13.97 9.19
C LEU A 47 -19.65 -13.71 10.32
N ARG A 48 -19.69 -12.49 10.87
CA ARG A 48 -20.69 -12.09 11.87
C ARG A 48 -22.12 -12.17 11.33
N ALA A 49 -22.34 -11.82 10.06
CA ALA A 49 -23.65 -11.95 9.42
C ALA A 49 -24.10 -13.42 9.30
N LEU A 50 -23.16 -14.37 9.29
CA LEU A 50 -23.43 -15.81 9.35
C LEU A 50 -23.59 -16.34 10.79
N GLY A 51 -23.63 -15.47 11.79
CA GLY A 51 -23.77 -15.84 13.21
C GLY A 51 -22.47 -16.29 13.89
N LYS A 52 -21.32 -16.10 13.25
CA LYS A 52 -20.00 -16.51 13.77
C LYS A 52 -19.38 -15.42 14.63
N ARG A 53 -18.47 -15.80 15.54
CA ARG A 53 -17.64 -14.84 16.27
C ARG A 53 -16.38 -14.54 15.47
N ALA A 54 -16.16 -13.26 15.18
CA ALA A 54 -14.98 -12.81 14.43
C ALA A 54 -14.48 -11.46 14.95
N ARG A 55 -13.16 -11.28 14.96
CA ARG A 55 -12.51 -9.99 15.25
C ARG A 55 -11.26 -9.78 14.40
N VAL A 56 -10.97 -8.52 14.09
CA VAL A 56 -9.75 -8.09 13.39
C VAL A 56 -8.68 -7.71 14.42
N SER A 57 -7.43 -8.04 14.13
CA SER A 57 -6.26 -7.62 14.90
C SER A 57 -5.15 -7.15 13.97
N CYS A 58 -4.55 -6.00 14.32
CA CYS A 58 -3.37 -5.46 13.65
C CYS A 58 -2.31 -5.14 14.73
N SER A 59 -1.04 -5.41 14.43
CA SER A 59 0.06 -5.14 15.37
C SER A 59 0.33 -3.65 15.57
N ASP A 60 0.02 -2.84 14.56
CA ASP A 60 0.23 -1.39 14.57
C ASP A 60 -1.12 -0.65 14.67
N PRO A 61 -1.11 0.61 15.15
CA PRO A 61 -2.32 1.43 15.19
C PRO A 61 -2.92 1.61 13.78
N ILE A 62 -4.23 1.38 13.64
CA ILE A 62 -4.94 1.66 12.39
C ILE A 62 -4.93 3.18 12.14
N PRO A 63 -4.43 3.66 10.99
CA PRO A 63 -4.44 5.07 10.66
C PRO A 63 -5.84 5.68 10.77
N PRO A 64 -6.00 6.90 11.32
CA PRO A 64 -7.30 7.55 11.48
C PRO A 64 -8.12 7.64 10.18
N ARG A 65 -7.44 7.70 9.02
CA ARG A 65 -8.10 7.70 7.70
C ARG A 65 -8.94 6.42 7.45
N TYR A 66 -8.58 5.28 8.03
CA TYR A 66 -9.34 4.03 7.94
C TYR A 66 -10.27 3.77 9.13
N GLY A 67 -10.28 4.65 10.14
CA GLY A 67 -11.07 4.46 11.36
C GLY A 67 -12.59 4.35 11.15
N HIS A 68 -13.10 4.76 9.98
CA HIS A 68 -14.51 4.62 9.61
C HIS A 68 -14.92 3.16 9.31
N LEU A 69 -13.94 2.28 9.02
CA LEU A 69 -14.17 0.85 8.79
C LEU A 69 -14.12 0.02 10.08
N ALA A 70 -13.41 0.52 11.09
CA ALA A 70 -13.21 -0.19 12.33
C ALA A 70 -14.52 -0.32 13.13
N LEU A 71 -14.74 -1.50 13.71
CA LEU A 71 -15.91 -1.76 14.53
C LEU A 71 -15.65 -1.32 15.99
N PRO A 72 -16.54 -0.54 16.61
CA PRO A 72 -16.37 -0.10 17.99
C PRO A 72 -16.52 -1.24 19.00
N ASP A 73 -17.26 -2.30 18.65
CA ASP A 73 -17.49 -3.47 19.49
C ASP A 73 -16.66 -4.67 19.00
N VAL A 74 -15.54 -4.89 19.69
CA VAL A 74 -14.62 -6.00 19.47
C VAL A 74 -14.89 -7.07 20.54
N PRO A 75 -15.55 -8.19 20.19
CA PRO A 75 -15.85 -9.24 21.14
C PRO A 75 -14.55 -9.86 21.67
N VAL A 76 -14.54 -10.16 22.97
CA VAL A 76 -13.42 -10.83 23.63
C VAL A 76 -13.72 -12.32 23.68
N PHE A 77 -12.91 -13.12 22.96
CA PHE A 77 -12.96 -14.58 22.98
C PHE A 77 -11.58 -15.14 22.59
N GLU A 78 -11.32 -16.39 22.99
CA GLU A 78 -10.12 -17.12 22.57
C GLU A 78 -10.33 -17.62 21.13
N PRO A 79 -9.52 -17.17 20.16
CA PRO A 79 -9.72 -17.55 18.77
C PRO A 79 -9.33 -19.01 18.52
N ARG A 80 -10.15 -19.70 17.75
CA ARG A 80 -9.89 -21.08 17.31
C ARG A 80 -9.29 -21.13 15.92
N VAL A 81 -9.66 -20.17 15.07
CA VAL A 81 -9.22 -20.11 13.68
C VAL A 81 -8.54 -18.80 13.39
N ILE A 82 -7.29 -18.88 12.93
CA ILE A 82 -6.51 -17.71 12.52
C ILE A 82 -6.59 -17.60 11.00
N VAL A 83 -7.05 -16.45 10.53
CA VAL A 83 -7.12 -16.10 9.11
C VAL A 83 -6.24 -14.88 8.88
N THR A 84 -5.50 -14.85 7.78
CA THR A 84 -4.80 -13.64 7.33
C THR A 84 -5.47 -13.09 6.08
N SER A 85 -5.54 -11.77 5.99
CA SER A 85 -6.07 -11.06 4.83
C SER A 85 -5.02 -10.08 4.37
N ASP A 86 -4.61 -10.20 3.10
CA ASP A 86 -3.67 -9.29 2.46
C ASP A 86 -2.27 -9.33 3.10
N ILE A 87 -1.74 -10.54 3.32
CA ILE A 87 -0.41 -10.71 3.92
C ILE A 87 0.37 -11.78 3.18
N ALA A 88 1.42 -11.36 2.47
CA ALA A 88 2.29 -12.21 1.67
C ALA A 88 3.30 -13.05 2.49
N ASP A 89 3.78 -12.52 3.61
CA ASP A 89 4.80 -13.16 4.46
C ASP A 89 4.49 -12.93 5.94
N THR A 90 4.71 -13.95 6.77
CA THR A 90 4.65 -13.86 8.24
C THR A 90 5.43 -12.70 8.85
N GLN A 91 6.52 -12.23 8.23
CA GLN A 91 7.28 -11.06 8.69
C GLN A 91 6.42 -9.79 8.77
N LEU A 92 5.38 -9.71 7.94
CA LEU A 92 4.44 -8.61 7.91
C LEU A 92 3.40 -8.68 9.05
N PHE A 93 3.39 -9.71 9.89
CA PHE A 93 2.48 -9.78 11.04
C PHE A 93 2.85 -8.77 12.13
N GLY A 94 4.07 -8.25 12.13
CA GLY A 94 4.61 -7.46 13.24
C GLY A 94 4.73 -8.29 14.52
N LYS A 95 4.30 -7.75 15.67
CA LYS A 95 4.37 -8.43 16.98
C LYS A 95 3.56 -9.73 17.03
N ALA A 96 2.51 -9.83 16.22
CA ALA A 96 1.68 -11.03 16.11
C ALA A 96 2.43 -12.25 15.53
N ASN A 97 3.56 -12.04 14.84
CA ASN A 97 4.37 -13.13 14.27
C ASN A 97 4.73 -14.18 15.33
N ALA A 98 5.25 -13.75 16.48
CA ALA A 98 5.71 -14.63 17.55
C ALA A 98 4.61 -15.54 18.14
N ILE A 99 3.33 -15.22 17.89
CA ILE A 99 2.18 -15.94 18.44
C ILE A 99 1.50 -16.81 17.37
N TYR A 100 1.44 -16.33 16.13
CA TYR A 100 0.52 -16.87 15.11
C TYR A 100 1.19 -17.34 13.81
N ALA A 101 2.50 -17.16 13.61
CA ALA A 101 3.18 -17.48 12.35
C ALA A 101 2.94 -18.92 11.85
N ASP A 102 2.83 -19.88 12.77
CA ASP A 102 2.62 -21.31 12.50
C ASP A 102 1.16 -21.77 12.70
N LYS A 103 0.23 -20.84 12.96
CA LYS A 103 -1.18 -21.15 13.32
C LYS A 103 -2.20 -20.71 12.28
N VAL A 104 -1.76 -20.16 11.15
CA VAL A 104 -2.68 -19.62 10.13
C VAL A 104 -3.35 -20.75 9.36
N ALA A 105 -4.66 -20.87 9.54
CA ALA A 105 -5.47 -21.91 8.92
C ALA A 105 -5.94 -21.55 7.50
N LEU A 106 -6.08 -20.26 7.21
CA LEU A 106 -6.42 -19.73 5.89
C LEU A 106 -5.73 -18.38 5.64
N CYS A 107 -5.06 -18.24 4.51
CA CYS A 107 -4.57 -16.96 3.98
C CYS A 107 -5.38 -16.58 2.75
N ILE A 108 -5.84 -15.32 2.67
CA ILE A 108 -6.52 -14.74 1.51
C ILE A 108 -5.66 -13.56 1.04
N ASP A 109 -5.14 -13.63 -0.18
CA ASP A 109 -4.13 -12.68 -0.64
C ASP A 109 -4.11 -12.56 -2.17
N HIS A 110 -3.59 -11.44 -2.67
CA HIS A 110 -3.37 -11.19 -4.10
C HIS A 110 -1.89 -10.96 -4.46
N HIS A 111 -0.96 -11.02 -3.50
CA HIS A 111 0.45 -10.76 -3.77
C HIS A 111 1.15 -11.95 -4.48
N PRO A 112 1.77 -11.76 -5.65
CA PRO A 112 2.58 -12.81 -6.31
C PRO A 112 3.75 -13.32 -5.46
N SER A 113 4.22 -12.51 -4.49
CA SER A 113 5.32 -12.81 -3.58
C SER A 113 4.92 -13.65 -2.36
N ASN A 114 3.65 -14.07 -2.25
CA ASN A 114 3.15 -14.82 -1.10
C ASN A 114 3.97 -16.12 -0.85
N THR A 115 4.40 -16.34 0.40
CA THR A 115 5.28 -17.46 0.76
C THR A 115 4.54 -18.77 1.05
N GLN A 116 3.22 -18.79 0.89
CA GLN A 116 2.32 -19.91 1.16
C GLN A 116 2.47 -20.48 2.58
N TYR A 117 2.63 -19.58 3.56
CA TYR A 117 2.86 -19.94 4.96
C TYR A 117 1.67 -20.62 5.65
N ALA A 118 0.43 -20.32 5.23
CA ALA A 118 -0.79 -20.85 5.84
C ALA A 118 -1.10 -22.31 5.43
N GLU A 119 -1.95 -22.99 6.20
CA GLU A 119 -2.44 -24.34 5.87
C GLU A 119 -3.22 -24.36 4.55
N ARG A 120 -4.06 -23.33 4.32
CA ARG A 120 -4.83 -23.11 3.10
C ARG A 120 -4.55 -21.71 2.58
N VAL A 121 -4.43 -21.57 1.26
CA VAL A 121 -4.12 -20.29 0.62
C VAL A 121 -5.12 -20.03 -0.51
N LEU A 122 -5.94 -18.99 -0.38
CA LEU A 122 -6.75 -18.46 -1.47
C LEU A 122 -5.98 -17.30 -2.10
N LEU A 123 -5.17 -17.61 -3.11
CA LEU A 123 -4.26 -16.67 -3.78
C LEU A 123 -4.74 -16.38 -5.20
N LEU A 124 -4.95 -15.10 -5.53
CA LEU A 124 -5.28 -14.67 -6.89
C LEU A 124 -4.43 -13.47 -7.32
N PRO A 125 -3.23 -13.71 -7.89
CA PRO A 125 -2.28 -12.64 -8.20
C PRO A 125 -2.71 -11.67 -9.31
N THR A 126 -3.77 -12.01 -10.04
CA THR A 126 -4.35 -11.17 -11.09
C THR A 126 -5.44 -10.25 -10.56
N ALA A 127 -5.84 -10.38 -9.29
CA ALA A 127 -6.81 -9.49 -8.67
C ALA A 127 -6.18 -8.13 -8.39
N SER A 128 -6.98 -7.07 -8.57
CA SER A 128 -6.51 -5.70 -8.33
C SER A 128 -6.24 -5.37 -6.86
N SER A 129 -6.82 -6.16 -5.95
CA SER A 129 -6.76 -6.04 -4.50
C SER A 129 -7.25 -7.34 -3.85
N THR A 130 -6.86 -7.59 -2.60
CA THR A 130 -7.45 -8.62 -1.75
C THR A 130 -8.95 -8.34 -1.50
N CYS A 131 -9.40 -7.09 -1.46
CA CYS A 131 -10.83 -6.74 -1.43
C CYS A 131 -11.63 -7.28 -2.62
N GLU A 132 -11.04 -7.37 -3.81
CA GLU A 132 -11.68 -7.97 -4.98
C GLU A 132 -11.93 -9.48 -4.76
N ILE A 133 -10.95 -10.19 -4.19
CA ILE A 133 -11.06 -11.59 -3.79
C ILE A 133 -12.13 -11.74 -2.70
N MET A 134 -12.13 -10.83 -1.72
CA MET A 134 -13.06 -10.85 -0.61
C MET A 134 -14.52 -10.73 -1.06
N ALA A 135 -14.80 -9.87 -2.05
CA ALA A 135 -16.15 -9.73 -2.60
C ALA A 135 -16.68 -11.06 -3.18
N ASP A 136 -15.86 -11.75 -3.98
CA ASP A 136 -16.22 -13.04 -4.56
C ASP A 136 -16.38 -14.13 -3.50
N LEU A 137 -15.51 -14.13 -2.47
CA LEU A 137 -15.60 -15.05 -1.35
C LEU A 137 -16.88 -14.85 -0.52
N LEU A 138 -17.25 -13.60 -0.22
CA LEU A 138 -18.47 -13.27 0.50
C LEU A 138 -19.73 -13.65 -0.28
N LYS A 139 -19.73 -13.47 -1.61
CA LYS A 139 -20.80 -13.99 -2.49
C LYS A 139 -20.87 -15.51 -2.44
N LYS A 140 -19.72 -16.21 -2.43
CA LYS A 140 -19.67 -17.67 -2.31
C LYS A 140 -20.15 -18.18 -0.95
N LEU A 141 -20.00 -17.37 0.10
CA LEU A 141 -20.55 -17.57 1.43
C LEU A 141 -22.04 -17.20 1.54
N GLU A 142 -22.64 -16.67 0.47
CA GLU A 142 -24.03 -16.20 0.42
C GLU A 142 -24.31 -15.08 1.44
N VAL A 143 -23.28 -14.29 1.76
CA VAL A 143 -23.41 -13.11 2.61
C VAL A 143 -24.00 -11.97 1.79
N LYS A 144 -25.08 -11.38 2.30
CA LYS A 144 -25.60 -10.11 1.75
C LYS A 144 -24.59 -9.00 2.02
N ILE A 145 -24.05 -8.40 0.96
CA ILE A 145 -23.18 -7.22 1.06
C ILE A 145 -24.00 -6.05 1.59
N THR A 146 -23.77 -5.73 2.86
CA THR A 146 -24.35 -4.53 3.48
C THR A 146 -23.52 -3.31 3.12
N LYS A 147 -24.08 -2.13 3.35
CA LYS A 147 -23.37 -0.85 3.23
C LYS A 147 -22.00 -0.83 3.92
N ASN A 148 -21.89 -1.36 5.14
CA ASN A 148 -20.63 -1.38 5.88
C ASN A 148 -19.60 -2.32 5.23
N ILE A 149 -20.05 -3.47 4.70
CA ILE A 149 -19.18 -4.37 3.93
C ILE A 149 -18.77 -3.71 2.62
N ALA A 150 -19.69 -3.00 1.97
CA ALA A 150 -19.42 -2.27 0.73
C ALA A 150 -18.39 -1.14 0.92
N ASP A 151 -18.48 -0.38 2.02
CA ASP A 151 -17.49 0.64 2.40
C ASP A 151 -16.09 0.01 2.60
N CYS A 152 -16.03 -1.18 3.22
CA CYS A 152 -14.78 -1.92 3.42
C CYS A 152 -14.16 -2.36 2.08
N ILE A 153 -14.93 -3.05 1.23
CA ILE A 153 -14.47 -3.54 -0.08
C ILE A 153 -14.07 -2.38 -0.98
N TYR A 154 -14.89 -1.32 -1.05
CA TYR A 154 -14.59 -0.16 -1.88
C TYR A 154 -13.32 0.55 -1.41
N THR A 155 -13.10 0.67 -0.10
CA THR A 155 -11.89 1.29 0.44
C THR A 155 -10.63 0.60 -0.08
N GLY A 156 -10.51 -0.72 0.11
CA GLY A 156 -9.33 -1.46 -0.34
C GLY A 156 -9.15 -1.43 -1.85
N LEU A 157 -10.24 -1.64 -2.59
CA LEU A 157 -10.24 -1.56 -4.04
C LEU A 157 -9.75 -0.19 -4.55
N SER A 158 -10.24 0.90 -3.93
CA SER A 158 -9.85 2.26 -4.32
C SER A 158 -8.41 2.57 -3.95
N THR A 159 -7.90 2.12 -2.79
CA THR A 159 -6.51 2.42 -2.40
C THR A 159 -5.50 1.68 -3.25
N ASP A 160 -5.75 0.41 -3.52
CA ASP A 160 -4.76 -0.45 -4.18
C ASP A 160 -4.68 -0.21 -5.70
N THR A 161 -5.75 0.35 -6.27
CA THR A 161 -5.78 0.80 -7.67
C THR A 161 -5.41 2.28 -7.84
N GLY A 162 -5.02 2.98 -6.77
CA GLY A 162 -4.69 4.41 -6.83
C GLY A 162 -5.88 5.29 -7.18
N CYS A 163 -7.06 4.91 -6.72
CA CYS A 163 -8.37 5.40 -7.14
C CYS A 163 -8.60 5.16 -8.64
N PHE A 164 -8.38 3.91 -9.07
CA PHE A 164 -8.60 3.43 -10.45
C PHE A 164 -7.69 4.08 -11.50
N ARG A 165 -6.49 4.55 -11.08
CA ARG A 165 -5.50 5.19 -11.96
C ARG A 165 -4.33 4.28 -12.32
N TYR A 166 -4.05 3.28 -11.49
CA TYR A 166 -2.91 2.39 -11.67
C TYR A 166 -3.20 1.26 -12.67
N SER A 167 -2.15 0.66 -13.22
CA SER A 167 -2.23 -0.36 -14.27
C SER A 167 -2.89 -1.68 -13.83
N ASN A 168 -2.98 -1.93 -12.52
CA ASN A 168 -3.75 -3.05 -11.95
C ASN A 168 -5.28 -2.81 -11.99
N THR A 169 -5.74 -1.65 -12.45
CA THR A 169 -7.17 -1.35 -12.63
C THR A 169 -7.75 -2.12 -13.82
N GLY A 170 -8.33 -3.29 -13.54
CA GLY A 170 -9.05 -4.10 -14.54
C GLY A 170 -10.53 -3.74 -14.68
N ALA A 171 -11.17 -4.23 -15.75
CA ALA A 171 -12.61 -4.09 -15.94
C ALA A 171 -13.44 -4.73 -14.81
N LYS A 172 -12.89 -5.74 -14.13
CA LYS A 172 -13.53 -6.35 -12.95
C LYS A 172 -13.54 -5.38 -11.75
N ALA A 173 -12.43 -4.70 -11.47
CA ALA A 173 -12.35 -3.69 -10.43
C ALA A 173 -13.39 -2.59 -10.62
N LEU A 174 -13.52 -2.04 -11.83
CA LEU A 174 -14.51 -0.99 -12.13
C LEU A 174 -15.96 -1.47 -11.95
N ARG A 175 -16.28 -2.70 -12.38
CA ARG A 175 -17.62 -3.28 -12.14
C ARG A 175 -17.90 -3.52 -10.67
N LEU A 176 -16.91 -4.02 -9.92
CA LEU A 176 -17.04 -4.22 -8.49
C LEU A 176 -17.25 -2.89 -7.75
N ALA A 177 -16.54 -1.83 -8.16
CA ALA A 177 -16.74 -0.49 -7.60
C ALA A 177 -18.18 0.02 -7.82
N ALA A 178 -18.75 -0.20 -9.01
CA ALA A 178 -20.15 0.11 -9.31
C ALA A 178 -21.12 -0.72 -8.44
N GLU A 179 -20.86 -2.01 -8.27
CA GLU A 179 -21.66 -2.88 -7.39
C GLU A 179 -21.60 -2.45 -5.92
N MET A 180 -20.44 -2.03 -5.42
CA MET A 180 -20.32 -1.52 -4.05
C MET A 180 -21.09 -0.22 -3.87
N LEU A 181 -21.10 0.66 -4.87
CA LEU A 181 -21.93 1.86 -4.89
C LEU A 181 -23.43 1.51 -4.85
N GLU A 182 -23.87 0.52 -5.63
CA GLU A 182 -25.26 0.00 -5.60
C GLU A 182 -25.61 -0.60 -4.23
N CYS A 183 -24.64 -1.23 -3.55
CA CYS A 183 -24.79 -1.73 -2.18
C CYS A 183 -24.77 -0.62 -1.11
N GLY A 184 -24.58 0.64 -1.51
CA GLY A 184 -24.67 1.82 -0.65
C GLY A 184 -23.34 2.33 -0.12
N ALA A 185 -22.21 1.91 -0.69
CA ALA A 185 -20.90 2.43 -0.30
C ALA A 185 -20.83 3.96 -0.47
N HIS A 186 -20.26 4.65 0.50
CA HIS A 186 -20.07 6.09 0.49
C HIS A 186 -18.82 6.51 -0.30
N THR A 187 -18.76 6.09 -1.57
CA THR A 187 -17.56 6.24 -2.42
C THR A 187 -16.99 7.65 -2.41
N ALA A 188 -17.85 8.68 -2.53
CA ALA A 188 -17.42 10.08 -2.49
C ALA A 188 -16.80 10.49 -1.14
N ALA A 189 -17.38 10.04 -0.01
CA ALA A 189 -16.85 10.35 1.32
C ALA A 189 -15.54 9.60 1.59
N ILE A 190 -15.45 8.35 1.15
CA ILE A 190 -14.23 7.53 1.21
C ILE A 190 -13.13 8.20 0.39
N ASN A 191 -13.39 8.55 -0.87
CA ASN A 191 -12.38 9.17 -1.74
C ASN A 191 -11.93 10.52 -1.20
N LYS A 192 -12.87 11.35 -0.75
CA LYS A 192 -12.53 12.63 -0.11
C LYS A 192 -11.59 12.41 1.08
N ARG A 193 -11.89 11.42 1.93
CA ARG A 193 -11.10 11.13 3.14
C ARG A 193 -9.71 10.59 2.82
N LEU A 194 -9.60 9.72 1.81
CA LEU A 194 -8.36 8.99 1.51
C LEU A 194 -7.43 9.73 0.53
N PHE A 195 -7.99 10.42 -0.46
CA PHE A 195 -7.22 11.00 -1.57
C PHE A 195 -7.22 12.53 -1.60
N GLU A 196 -8.24 13.18 -1.03
CA GLU A 196 -8.39 14.64 -1.13
C GLU A 196 -8.17 15.39 0.19
N THR A 197 -8.16 14.68 1.32
CA THR A 197 -7.99 15.29 2.64
C THR A 197 -6.54 15.23 3.08
N VAL A 198 -5.93 16.40 3.22
CA VAL A 198 -4.58 16.56 3.77
C VAL A 198 -4.61 17.43 5.03
N SER A 199 -3.66 17.21 5.93
CA SER A 199 -3.49 18.05 7.13
C SER A 199 -2.97 19.44 6.73
N ARG A 200 -3.24 20.47 7.54
CA ARG A 200 -2.67 21.80 7.32
C ARG A 200 -1.14 21.76 7.42
N GLN A 201 -0.61 20.92 8.30
CA GLN A 201 0.83 20.70 8.51
C GLN A 201 1.46 20.10 7.25
N ARG A 202 0.83 19.06 6.67
CA ARG A 202 1.24 18.49 5.38
C ARG A 202 1.21 19.53 4.28
N LEU A 203 0.15 20.33 4.18
CA LEU A 203 0.07 21.35 3.13
C LEU A 203 1.18 22.42 3.29
N ALA A 204 1.48 22.82 4.53
CA ALA A 204 2.50 23.83 4.81
C ALA A 204 3.92 23.34 4.45
N VAL A 205 4.27 22.10 4.78
CA VAL A 205 5.58 21.53 4.42
C VAL A 205 5.67 21.18 2.93
N GLU A 206 4.56 20.79 2.29
CA GLU A 206 4.49 20.61 0.84
C GLU A 206 4.81 21.92 0.11
N GLN A 207 4.21 23.03 0.56
CA GLN A 207 4.50 24.36 0.01
C GLN A 207 5.99 24.72 0.11
N MET A 208 6.61 24.50 1.28
CA MET A 208 8.04 24.79 1.48
C MET A 208 8.93 23.87 0.63
N ALA A 209 8.58 22.59 0.51
CA ALA A 209 9.33 21.64 -0.31
C ALA A 209 9.25 22.00 -1.80
N LEU A 210 8.07 22.35 -2.32
CA LEU A 210 7.87 22.76 -3.70
C LEU A 210 8.64 24.05 -4.06
N GLN A 211 8.82 24.96 -3.11
CA GLN A 211 9.67 26.16 -3.30
C GLN A 211 11.15 25.82 -3.54
N THR A 212 11.59 24.62 -3.18
CA THR A 212 12.97 24.14 -3.45
C THR A 212 13.08 23.35 -4.74
N MET A 213 12.02 23.31 -5.56
CA MET A 213 12.02 22.55 -6.79
C MET A 213 13.05 23.08 -7.79
N GLU A 214 13.93 22.20 -8.25
CA GLU A 214 14.95 22.49 -9.24
C GLU A 214 14.83 21.53 -10.41
N PHE A 215 15.00 22.05 -11.63
CA PHE A 215 14.99 21.30 -12.87
C PHE A 215 16.41 21.20 -13.45
N HIS A 216 16.76 20.02 -13.94
CA HIS A 216 18.09 19.67 -14.43
C HIS A 216 17.98 18.84 -15.71
N LEU A 217 19.08 18.75 -16.46
CA LEU A 217 19.19 17.89 -17.66
C LEU A 217 18.09 18.19 -18.69
N ASP A 218 17.94 19.48 -19.02
CA ASP A 218 16.92 20.01 -19.93
C ASP A 218 15.48 19.70 -19.49
N GLY A 219 15.25 19.68 -18.17
CA GLY A 219 13.94 19.42 -17.58
C GLY A 219 13.59 17.94 -17.42
N ARG A 220 14.46 17.02 -17.84
CA ARG A 220 14.25 15.56 -17.68
C ARG A 220 14.42 15.07 -16.25
N ALA A 221 15.08 15.83 -15.39
CA ALA A 221 15.21 15.54 -13.97
C ALA A 221 14.70 16.71 -13.12
N ALA A 222 13.96 16.39 -12.05
CA ALA A 222 13.52 17.38 -11.07
C ALA A 222 13.82 16.89 -9.65
N LEU A 223 14.16 17.84 -8.77
CA LEU A 223 14.40 17.53 -7.36
C LEU A 223 13.72 18.52 -6.42
N ILE A 224 13.37 18.05 -5.22
CA ILE A 224 12.95 18.88 -4.08
C ILE A 224 13.74 18.49 -2.83
N VAL A 225 13.81 19.40 -1.86
CA VAL A 225 14.49 19.22 -0.58
C VAL A 225 13.49 19.41 0.57
N ILE A 226 13.53 18.50 1.53
CA ILE A 226 12.76 18.56 2.78
C ILE A 226 13.76 18.62 3.92
N SER A 227 13.96 19.81 4.49
CA SER A 227 14.89 20.04 5.60
C SER A 227 14.27 19.72 6.96
N LEU A 228 15.10 19.56 7.99
CA LEU A 228 14.65 19.43 9.36
C LEU A 228 13.97 20.72 9.86
N ASP A 229 14.48 21.88 9.45
CA ASP A 229 13.92 23.20 9.77
C ASP A 229 12.50 23.37 9.22
N MET A 230 12.21 22.89 8.01
CA MET A 230 10.84 22.91 7.46
C MET A 230 9.87 22.12 8.34
N ARG A 231 10.29 20.97 8.87
CA ARG A 231 9.45 20.15 9.75
C ARG A 231 9.23 20.82 11.10
N GLU A 232 10.26 21.42 11.66
CA GLU A 232 10.16 22.17 12.92
C GLU A 232 9.19 23.35 12.79
N LYS A 233 9.32 24.15 11.71
CA LYS A 233 8.45 25.31 11.44
C LYS A 233 6.98 24.95 11.23
N THR A 234 6.71 23.80 10.61
CA THR A 234 5.36 23.38 10.25
C THR A 234 4.70 22.48 11.28
N GLY A 235 5.49 21.87 12.17
CA GLY A 235 5.01 20.84 13.10
C GLY A 235 4.60 19.55 12.40
N ALA A 236 5.04 19.32 11.16
CA ALA A 236 4.65 18.15 10.37
C ALA A 236 5.33 16.87 10.90
N ALA A 237 4.52 15.83 11.07
CA ALA A 237 5.01 14.50 11.44
C ALA A 237 5.69 13.82 10.25
N GLU A 238 6.45 12.75 10.49
CA GLU A 238 7.04 11.97 9.39
C GLU A 238 5.95 11.40 8.45
N SER A 239 4.78 11.04 9.00
CA SER A 239 3.62 10.58 8.24
C SER A 239 3.03 11.63 7.30
N ASP A 240 3.24 12.93 7.58
CA ASP A 240 2.79 14.00 6.68
C ASP A 240 3.65 14.10 5.41
N MET A 241 4.84 13.49 5.38
CA MET A 241 5.72 13.45 4.21
C MET A 241 5.37 12.32 3.22
N GLU A 242 4.40 11.48 3.57
CA GLU A 242 3.93 10.38 2.72
C GLU A 242 3.44 10.95 1.37
N GLY A 243 3.95 10.38 0.27
CA GLY A 243 3.62 10.81 -1.09
C GLY A 243 4.53 11.88 -1.69
N PHE A 244 5.38 12.56 -0.90
CA PHE A 244 6.23 13.65 -1.42
C PHE A 244 7.26 13.16 -2.43
N ALA A 245 7.70 11.91 -2.29
CA ALA A 245 8.64 11.25 -3.21
C ALA A 245 8.22 11.32 -4.69
N SER A 246 6.91 11.40 -4.95
CA SER A 246 6.36 11.41 -6.31
C SER A 246 6.14 12.82 -6.86
N LEU A 247 6.22 13.88 -6.04
CA LEU A 247 5.94 15.26 -6.50
C LEU A 247 6.84 15.68 -7.68
N PRO A 248 8.17 15.43 -7.67
CA PRO A 248 9.02 15.94 -8.75
C PRO A 248 8.78 15.23 -10.09
N VAL A 249 8.49 13.93 -10.08
CA VAL A 249 8.30 13.13 -11.32
C VAL A 249 6.92 13.36 -11.97
N GLN A 250 6.01 14.06 -11.28
CA GLN A 250 4.69 14.41 -11.81
C GLN A 250 4.73 15.58 -12.80
N VAL A 251 5.83 16.34 -12.84
CA VAL A 251 5.95 17.47 -13.77
C VAL A 251 6.12 16.94 -15.20
N GLU A 252 5.41 17.56 -16.15
CA GLU A 252 5.48 17.21 -17.56
C GLU A 252 6.94 17.21 -18.07
N GLY A 253 7.31 16.17 -18.81
CA GLY A 253 8.66 15.98 -19.35
C GLY A 253 9.69 15.43 -18.36
N VAL A 254 9.42 15.43 -17.05
CA VAL A 254 10.34 14.85 -16.07
C VAL A 254 10.30 13.32 -16.16
N GLN A 255 11.49 12.72 -16.29
CA GLN A 255 11.69 11.27 -16.32
C GLN A 255 12.22 10.74 -14.99
N VAL A 256 12.95 11.56 -14.23
CA VAL A 256 13.52 11.21 -12.93
C VAL A 256 13.20 12.28 -11.89
N GLY A 257 12.42 11.91 -10.88
CA GLY A 257 12.13 12.75 -9.72
C GLY A 257 12.96 12.34 -8.50
N ILE A 258 13.53 13.31 -7.80
CA ILE A 258 14.36 13.09 -6.61
C ILE A 258 13.80 13.89 -5.44
N THR A 259 13.53 13.24 -4.32
CA THR A 259 13.19 13.91 -3.06
C THR A 259 14.30 13.70 -2.05
N ILE A 260 14.92 14.79 -1.60
CA ILE A 260 16.05 14.78 -0.68
C ILE A 260 15.55 15.13 0.73
N HIS A 261 15.56 14.17 1.64
CA HIS A 261 15.22 14.39 3.05
C HIS A 261 16.47 14.55 3.90
N GLU A 262 16.59 15.67 4.61
CA GLU A 262 17.59 15.85 5.65
C GLU A 262 17.24 14.97 6.86
N LYS A 263 18.20 14.17 7.34
CA LYS A 263 18.01 13.22 8.46
C LYS A 263 18.91 13.51 9.67
N GLY A 264 19.81 14.48 9.56
CA GLY A 264 20.74 14.87 10.61
C GLY A 264 21.90 15.67 10.01
N ASP A 265 22.95 15.86 10.80
CA ASP A 265 24.14 16.58 10.33
C ASP A 265 24.76 15.86 9.13
N ARG A 266 24.78 16.54 7.98
CA ARG A 266 25.36 16.07 6.72
C ARG A 266 24.84 14.72 6.21
N LEU A 267 23.66 14.27 6.64
CA LEU A 267 23.08 12.99 6.23
C LEU A 267 21.72 13.20 5.54
N TYR A 268 21.61 12.67 4.32
CA TYR A 268 20.40 12.80 3.51
C TYR A 268 19.88 11.43 3.07
N LYS A 269 18.56 11.23 3.19
CA LYS A 269 17.85 10.11 2.58
C LYS A 269 17.22 10.59 1.28
N LEU A 270 17.56 9.95 0.18
CA LEU A 270 16.98 10.24 -1.13
C LEU A 270 15.90 9.22 -1.46
N SER A 271 14.78 9.70 -2.00
CA SER A 271 13.78 8.88 -2.66
C SER A 271 13.78 9.23 -4.14
N VAL A 272 14.02 8.23 -4.99
CA VAL A 272 14.02 8.38 -6.44
C VAL A 272 12.76 7.74 -7.00
N ARG A 273 12.10 8.45 -7.92
CA ARG A 273 10.97 7.97 -8.73
C ARG A 273 11.28 8.16 -10.19
N THR A 274 10.90 7.20 -11.01
CA THR A 274 11.15 7.25 -12.45
C THR A 274 9.90 6.88 -13.24
N ASN A 275 9.79 7.46 -14.43
CA ASN A 275 8.83 7.03 -15.45
C ASN A 275 9.42 5.86 -16.27
N GLU A 276 8.64 5.34 -17.23
CA GLU A 276 9.08 4.21 -18.06
C GLU A 276 10.43 4.50 -18.75
N GLY A 277 11.29 3.48 -18.77
CA GLY A 277 12.60 3.59 -19.41
C GLY A 277 13.73 4.13 -18.53
N VAL A 278 13.55 4.35 -17.22
CA VAL A 278 14.69 4.63 -16.32
C VAL A 278 14.59 3.79 -15.04
N ASP A 279 15.69 3.16 -14.63
CA ASP A 279 15.73 2.28 -13.45
C ASP A 279 16.21 3.03 -12.19
N ALA A 280 15.26 3.40 -11.32
CA ALA A 280 15.51 4.04 -10.04
C ALA A 280 16.40 3.18 -9.11
N SER A 281 16.25 1.85 -9.15
CA SER A 281 17.02 0.94 -8.30
C SER A 281 18.49 0.92 -8.71
N ALA A 282 18.78 0.96 -10.02
CA ALA A 282 20.13 1.07 -10.54
C ALA A 282 20.78 2.41 -10.16
N ILE A 283 20.03 3.52 -10.22
CA ILE A 283 20.52 4.83 -9.75
C ILE A 283 20.89 4.77 -8.27
N CYS A 284 19.99 4.25 -7.42
CA CYS A 284 20.20 4.21 -5.97
C CYS A 284 21.32 3.23 -5.56
N ALA A 285 21.53 2.15 -6.32
CA ALA A 285 22.58 1.16 -6.05
C ALA A 285 24.00 1.75 -6.08
N HIS A 286 24.23 2.81 -6.86
CA HIS A 286 25.50 3.55 -6.88
C HIS A 286 25.88 4.15 -5.51
N PHE A 287 24.88 4.36 -4.66
CA PHE A 287 25.03 4.92 -3.31
C PHE A 287 24.73 3.88 -2.22
N GLY A 288 24.85 2.58 -2.54
CA GLY A 288 24.55 1.49 -1.61
C GLY A 288 23.06 1.38 -1.23
N GLY A 289 22.18 2.01 -2.01
CA GLY A 289 20.72 1.93 -1.85
C GLY A 289 20.11 0.79 -2.68
N GLY A 290 18.79 0.84 -2.84
CA GLY A 290 18.04 -0.16 -3.60
C GLY A 290 16.54 0.12 -3.63
N GLY A 291 15.80 -0.78 -4.27
CA GLY A 291 14.35 -0.68 -4.42
C GLY A 291 13.87 -1.34 -5.71
N HIS A 292 12.82 -0.79 -6.30
CA HIS A 292 12.24 -1.25 -7.55
C HIS A 292 12.58 -0.30 -8.71
N LYS A 293 12.36 -0.77 -9.94
CA LYS A 293 12.64 0.01 -11.16
C LYS A 293 12.02 1.40 -11.17
N ALA A 294 10.77 1.55 -10.71
CA ALA A 294 10.08 2.84 -10.70
C ALA A 294 10.29 3.65 -9.40
N ALA A 295 10.82 3.03 -8.35
CA ALA A 295 10.86 3.61 -7.01
C ALA A 295 11.96 2.98 -6.15
N ALA A 296 12.95 3.79 -5.79
CA ALA A 296 14.07 3.34 -4.96
C ALA A 296 14.52 4.43 -3.99
N GLY A 297 15.43 4.09 -3.08
CA GLY A 297 16.04 5.06 -2.19
C GLY A 297 17.46 4.70 -1.78
N CYS A 298 18.21 5.72 -1.38
CA CYS A 298 19.57 5.60 -0.87
C CYS A 298 19.82 6.64 0.24
N LYS A 299 20.98 6.54 0.88
CA LYS A 299 21.47 7.56 1.81
C LYS A 299 22.80 8.07 1.32
N ILE A 300 23.02 9.38 1.42
CA ILE A 300 24.26 10.03 1.02
C ILE A 300 24.69 10.97 2.15
N GLU A 301 25.97 10.91 2.49
CA GLU A 301 26.61 11.83 3.43
C GLU A 301 27.34 12.94 2.67
N GLY A 302 27.26 14.18 3.15
CA GLY A 302 27.91 15.32 2.49
C GLY A 302 27.24 16.65 2.79
N THR A 303 27.67 17.71 2.10
CA THR A 303 26.87 18.93 2.04
C THR A 303 25.70 18.73 1.08
N LEU A 304 24.63 19.52 1.21
CA LEU A 304 23.49 19.43 0.28
C LEU A 304 23.93 19.63 -1.18
N ALA A 305 24.90 20.51 -1.43
CA ALA A 305 25.46 20.73 -2.76
C ALA A 305 26.15 19.47 -3.30
N ASP A 306 27.02 18.84 -2.49
CA ASP A 306 27.71 17.61 -2.89
C ASP A 306 26.72 16.48 -3.19
N VAL A 307 25.69 16.35 -2.35
CA VAL A 307 24.63 15.34 -2.52
C VAL A 307 23.89 15.55 -3.85
N LYS A 308 23.49 16.80 -4.16
CA LYS A 308 22.83 17.14 -5.43
C LYS A 308 23.72 16.82 -6.63
N THR A 309 24.98 17.26 -6.61
CA THR A 309 25.93 16.98 -7.70
C THR A 309 26.14 15.48 -7.88
N ALA A 310 26.32 14.73 -6.80
CA ALA A 310 26.55 13.29 -6.86
C ALA A 310 25.36 12.55 -7.50
N ILE A 311 24.13 12.81 -7.06
CA ILE A 311 22.95 12.13 -7.62
C ILE A 311 22.69 12.53 -9.08
N LEU A 312 22.83 13.81 -9.43
CA LEU A 312 22.59 14.29 -10.79
C LEU A 312 23.58 13.68 -11.81
N ASN A 313 24.85 13.50 -11.44
CA ASN A 313 25.84 12.83 -12.29
C ASN A 313 25.48 11.37 -12.60
N VAL A 314 24.82 10.67 -11.67
CA VAL A 314 24.36 9.29 -11.91
C VAL A 314 23.09 9.29 -12.75
N VAL A 315 22.18 10.24 -12.53
CA VAL A 315 20.95 10.39 -13.30
C VAL A 315 21.23 10.74 -14.76
N GLU A 316 22.18 11.64 -15.03
CA GLU A 316 22.60 11.99 -16.40
C GLU A 316 23.03 10.74 -17.17
N LYS A 317 23.91 9.92 -16.60
CA LYS A 317 24.35 8.66 -17.20
C LYS A 317 23.21 7.68 -17.43
N ALA A 318 22.26 7.59 -16.50
CA ALA A 318 21.11 6.70 -16.62
C ALA A 318 20.19 7.12 -17.77
N LEU A 319 19.99 8.44 -17.94
CA LEU A 319 19.20 9.02 -19.02
C LEU A 319 19.88 8.87 -20.39
N ASP A 320 21.19 9.07 -20.48
CA ASP A 320 21.93 8.96 -21.73
C ASP A 320 21.97 7.52 -22.27
N GLN A 321 22.05 6.53 -21.38
CA GLN A 321 22.00 5.11 -21.75
C GLN A 321 20.67 4.68 -22.37
N HIS A 322 19.60 5.45 -22.14
CA HIS A 322 18.25 5.13 -22.60
C HIS A 322 17.79 5.93 -23.83
N GLY A 323 18.70 6.70 -24.46
CA GLY A 323 18.56 7.22 -25.82
C GLY A 323 17.14 7.67 -26.19
N TRP A 324 16.62 8.70 -25.53
CA TRP A 324 15.28 9.18 -25.81
C TRP A 324 15.29 10.14 -27.02
N HIS A 325 14.53 9.80 -28.05
CA HIS A 325 14.15 10.71 -29.12
C HIS A 325 12.91 11.49 -28.68
N SER A 326 13.01 12.82 -28.59
CA SER A 326 11.85 13.66 -28.33
C SER A 326 10.94 13.68 -29.56
N ASP A 327 9.83 12.96 -29.51
CA ASP A 327 8.71 13.19 -30.42
C ASP A 327 7.98 14.47 -29.98
N THR A 328 8.60 15.62 -30.25
CA THR A 328 7.95 16.92 -30.22
C THR A 328 8.38 17.72 -31.46
N GLU A 329 7.67 17.48 -32.56
CA GLU A 329 7.37 18.48 -33.60
C GLU A 329 5.86 18.74 -33.60
#